data_AF-A0A6M1SSJ6-F1
#
_entry.id   AF-A0A6M1SSJ6-F1
#
_cell.length_a   1.000
_cell.length_b   1.000
_cell.length_c   1.000
_cell.angle_alpha   90.00
_cell.angle_beta   90.00
_cell.angle_gamma   90.00
#
_symmetry.space_group_name_H-M   'P 1'
#
loop_
_entity.id
_entity.type
_entity.pdbx_description
1 polymer ?
#
loop_
_entity_poly.entity_id
_entity_poly.type
_entity_poly.pdbx_seq_one_letter_code
_entity_poly.pdbx_strand_id
1 'polypeptide(L)'
;MRRLTIAGTVFSLLALPVYAQDAADPTLVGELMAFHGSAAIVDVMTTHCYETTGLDPAFQEASKNWYLRNISYLDLADRVIARLGGSSEEELEAAETYGGTQIMTAYNQSADKNVFCRTFLEQVEAGSLDIDKQLPEVLKRAQEISAS
;
A
#
# COMPACT_ATOMS: atom_id res chain seq x y z
N MET A 1 73.61 1.88 -26.30
CA MET A 1 72.28 1.64 -26.89
C MET A 1 71.39 0.90 -25.90
N ARG A 2 70.38 1.55 -25.31
CA ARG A 2 69.13 0.90 -24.91
C ARG A 2 68.08 1.98 -24.70
N ARG A 3 66.97 1.84 -25.43
CA ARG A 3 66.00 2.88 -25.75
C ARG A 3 65.04 3.13 -24.60
N LEU A 4 64.79 4.39 -24.29
CA LEU A 4 63.57 4.84 -23.62
C LEU A 4 62.39 4.59 -24.57
N THR A 5 61.34 3.94 -24.07
CA THR A 5 60.03 3.96 -24.74
C THR A 5 58.98 4.24 -23.67
N ILE A 6 58.58 5.51 -23.58
CA ILE A 6 57.35 5.95 -22.92
C ILE A 6 56.26 5.78 -23.98
N ALA A 7 55.31 4.86 -23.76
CA ALA A 7 54.13 4.73 -24.60
C ALA A 7 52.90 5.07 -23.75
N GLY A 8 52.22 6.14 -24.17
CA GLY A 8 51.13 6.79 -23.49
C GLY A 8 49.81 6.01 -23.50
N THR A 9 49.04 6.32 -22.48
CA THR A 9 47.67 5.94 -22.15
C THR A 9 46.64 6.36 -23.22
N VAL A 10 45.70 5.47 -23.54
CA VAL A 10 44.32 5.84 -23.87
C VAL A 10 43.41 4.82 -23.18
N PHE A 11 43.05 5.11 -21.92
CA PHE A 11 41.98 4.41 -21.24
C PHE A 11 40.68 5.08 -21.69
N SER A 12 40.07 4.56 -22.75
CA SER A 12 38.74 4.99 -23.19
C SER A 12 37.73 4.64 -22.10
N LEU A 13 37.44 5.61 -21.23
CA LEU A 13 36.25 5.63 -20.40
C LEU A 13 35.04 5.60 -21.35
N LEU A 14 34.51 4.40 -21.57
CA LEU A 14 33.14 4.22 -22.02
C LEU A 14 32.25 4.80 -20.91
N ALA A 15 31.98 6.10 -21.00
CA ALA A 15 30.87 6.72 -20.32
C ALA A 15 29.61 6.09 -20.92
N LEU A 16 29.20 4.94 -20.36
CA LEU A 16 27.85 4.48 -20.52
C LEU A 16 26.95 5.64 -20.08
N PRO A 17 25.90 5.97 -20.84
CA PRO A 17 24.88 6.85 -20.31
C PRO A 17 24.36 6.14 -19.07
N VAL A 18 24.74 6.65 -17.90
CA VAL A 18 23.90 6.52 -16.71
C VAL A 18 22.62 7.20 -17.14
N TYR A 19 21.70 6.41 -17.69
CA TYR A 19 20.30 6.71 -17.50
C TYR A 19 20.19 6.82 -16.00
N ALA A 20 20.05 8.05 -15.51
CA ALA A 20 19.35 8.26 -14.27
C ALA A 20 18.01 7.55 -14.51
N GLN A 21 17.90 6.29 -14.09
CA GLN A 21 16.64 5.81 -13.58
C GLN A 21 16.27 6.91 -12.61
N ASP A 22 15.19 7.65 -12.89
CA ASP A 22 14.43 8.35 -11.87
C ASP A 22 14.01 7.25 -10.89
N ALA A 23 14.97 6.93 -10.02
CA ALA A 23 15.07 5.69 -9.29
C ALA A 23 14.09 5.82 -8.15
N ALA A 24 13.13 4.89 -8.11
CA ALA A 24 12.23 4.58 -7.01
C ALA A 24 11.97 5.74 -6.04
N ASP A 25 10.73 6.23 -5.98
CA ASP A 25 10.28 7.01 -4.82
C ASP A 25 9.85 6.00 -3.74
N PRO A 26 10.76 5.48 -2.87
CA PRO A 26 10.41 4.48 -1.87
C PRO A 26 9.40 5.01 -0.86
N THR A 27 9.36 6.33 -0.66
CA THR A 27 8.38 6.97 0.19
C THR A 27 7.00 6.81 -0.42
N LEU A 28 6.83 7.15 -1.69
CA LEU A 28 5.55 6.95 -2.38
C LEU A 28 5.17 5.48 -2.49
N VAL A 29 6.13 4.57 -2.74
CA VAL A 29 5.86 3.13 -2.73
C VAL A 29 5.28 2.72 -1.37
N GLY A 30 5.91 3.10 -0.26
CA GLY A 30 5.41 2.81 1.08
C GLY A 30 4.03 3.43 1.37
N GLU A 31 3.80 4.66 0.92
CA GLU A 31 2.49 5.33 1.03
C GLU A 31 1.40 4.61 0.23
N LEU A 32 1.72 4.12 -0.97
CA LEU A 32 0.80 3.34 -1.80
C LEU A 32 0.54 1.95 -1.21
N MET A 33 1.52 1.34 -0.54
CA MET A 33 1.30 0.09 0.21
C MET A 33 0.29 0.26 1.36
N ALA A 34 0.10 1.48 1.88
CA ALA A 34 -0.94 1.75 2.88
C ALA A 34 -2.37 1.53 2.35
N PHE A 35 -2.56 1.46 1.03
CA PHE A 35 -3.85 1.10 0.43
C PHE A 35 -4.18 -0.36 0.76
N HIS A 36 -3.20 -1.25 0.64
CA HIS A 36 -3.31 -2.65 1.05
C HIS A 36 -3.43 -2.80 2.56
N GLY A 37 -2.75 -1.95 3.33
CA GLY A 37 -2.98 -1.84 4.77
C GLY A 37 -4.45 -1.50 5.12
N SER A 38 -5.10 -0.64 4.34
CA SER A 38 -6.52 -0.32 4.51
C SER A 38 -7.43 -1.51 4.18
N ALA A 39 -7.10 -2.28 3.14
CA ALA A 39 -7.79 -3.52 2.81
C ALA A 39 -7.66 -4.56 3.96
N ALA A 40 -6.45 -4.74 4.48
CA ALA A 40 -6.18 -5.64 5.59
C ALA A 40 -6.95 -5.25 6.87
N ILE A 41 -7.05 -3.94 7.16
CA ILE A 41 -7.87 -3.45 8.29
C ILE A 41 -9.32 -3.90 8.14
N VAL A 42 -9.91 -3.70 6.96
CA VAL A 42 -11.32 -4.05 6.70
C VAL A 42 -11.51 -5.56 6.74
N ASP A 43 -10.62 -6.34 6.14
CA ASP A 43 -10.70 -7.80 6.10
C ASP A 43 -10.60 -8.44 7.49
N VAL A 44 -9.54 -8.10 8.23
CA VAL A 44 -9.29 -8.61 9.59
C VAL A 44 -10.45 -8.26 10.51
N MET A 45 -10.88 -6.99 10.51
CA MET A 45 -11.90 -6.55 11.45
C MET A 45 -13.31 -7.02 11.06
N THR A 46 -13.57 -7.21 9.77
CA THR A 46 -14.78 -7.91 9.30
C THR A 46 -14.87 -9.30 9.88
N THR A 47 -13.78 -10.07 9.81
CA THR A 47 -13.74 -11.45 10.33
C THR A 47 -13.96 -11.46 11.85
N HIS A 48 -13.22 -10.64 12.59
CA HIS A 48 -13.35 -10.61 14.05
C HIS A 48 -14.71 -10.12 14.52
N CYS A 49 -15.26 -9.10 13.87
CA CYS A 49 -16.56 -8.58 14.26
C CYS A 49 -17.71 -9.49 13.84
N TYR A 50 -17.63 -10.14 12.69
CA TYR A 50 -18.55 -11.20 12.29
C TYR A 50 -18.66 -12.28 13.37
N GLU A 51 -17.54 -12.78 13.89
CA GLU A 51 -17.53 -13.78 14.96
C GLU A 51 -18.05 -13.21 16.29
N THR A 52 -17.62 -12.00 16.64
CA THR A 52 -17.94 -11.35 17.92
C THR A 52 -19.43 -11.05 18.07
N THR A 53 -20.11 -10.67 16.99
CA THR A 53 -21.53 -10.29 17.01
C THR A 53 -22.47 -11.48 16.76
N GLY A 54 -21.96 -12.71 16.74
CA GLY A 54 -22.78 -13.90 16.55
C GLY A 54 -23.09 -14.22 15.10
N LEU A 55 -22.10 -14.05 14.22
CA LEU A 55 -22.16 -14.37 12.79
C LEU A 55 -23.11 -13.45 12.00
N ASP A 56 -23.09 -12.15 12.30
CA ASP A 56 -23.93 -11.17 11.60
C ASP A 56 -23.46 -10.97 10.15
N PRO A 57 -24.26 -11.36 9.14
CA PRO A 57 -23.86 -11.28 7.73
C PRO A 57 -23.63 -9.85 7.23
N ALA A 58 -24.10 -8.82 7.94
CA ALA A 58 -23.88 -7.43 7.56
C ALA A 58 -22.39 -7.08 7.42
N PHE A 59 -21.52 -7.67 8.23
CA PHE A 59 -20.07 -7.45 8.13
C PHE A 59 -19.49 -7.95 6.80
N GLN A 60 -19.91 -9.13 6.35
CA GLN A 60 -19.46 -9.69 5.08
C GLN A 60 -19.97 -8.87 3.89
N GLU A 61 -21.21 -8.40 3.97
CA GLU A 61 -21.79 -7.52 2.95
C GLU A 61 -21.08 -6.17 2.90
N ALA A 62 -20.83 -5.54 4.05
CA ALA A 62 -20.11 -4.29 4.16
C ALA A 62 -18.68 -4.40 3.60
N SER A 63 -17.95 -5.49 3.90
CA SER A 63 -16.62 -5.75 3.34
C SER A 63 -16.64 -5.90 1.82
N LYS A 64 -17.60 -6.67 1.27
CA LYS A 64 -17.77 -6.79 -0.19
C LYS A 64 -18.05 -5.44 -0.84
N ASN A 65 -18.94 -4.65 -0.24
CA ASN A 65 -19.28 -3.32 -0.76
C ASN A 65 -18.09 -2.36 -0.67
N TRP A 66 -17.30 -2.42 0.41
CA TRP A 66 -16.04 -1.69 0.50
C TRP A 66 -15.07 -2.10 -0.62
N TYR A 67 -14.88 -3.40 -0.85
CA TYR A 67 -14.01 -3.88 -1.93
C TYR A 67 -14.46 -3.36 -3.30
N LEU A 68 -15.77 -3.40 -3.60
CA LEU A 68 -16.30 -2.90 -4.87
C LEU A 68 -16.04 -1.39 -5.08
N ARG A 69 -16.05 -0.59 -4.01
CA ARG A 69 -15.72 0.84 -4.08
C ARG A 69 -14.22 1.10 -4.22
N ASN A 70 -13.38 0.21 -3.68
CA ASN A 70 -11.95 0.47 -3.49
C ASN A 70 -11.02 -0.32 -4.43
N ILE A 71 -11.51 -1.36 -5.12
CA ILE A 71 -10.67 -2.22 -5.98
C ILE A 71 -9.90 -1.44 -7.04
N SER A 72 -10.53 -0.43 -7.66
CA SER A 72 -9.84 0.39 -8.67
C SER A 72 -8.67 1.20 -8.11
N TYR A 73 -8.69 1.54 -6.81
CA TYR A 73 -7.61 2.23 -6.12
C TYR A 73 -6.47 1.28 -5.75
N LEU A 74 -6.81 0.05 -5.34
CA LEU A 74 -5.82 -1.02 -5.12
C LEU A 74 -5.07 -1.33 -6.43
N ASP A 75 -5.82 -1.55 -7.52
CA ASP A 75 -5.23 -1.79 -8.83
C ASP A 75 -4.36 -0.62 -9.31
N LEU A 76 -4.76 0.63 -8.99
CA LEU A 76 -3.96 1.81 -9.31
C LEU A 76 -2.65 1.83 -8.51
N ALA A 77 -2.70 1.56 -7.22
CA ALA A 77 -1.52 1.48 -6.36
C ALA A 77 -0.53 0.45 -6.91
N ASP A 78 -0.99 -0.76 -7.22
CA ASP A 78 -0.14 -1.83 -7.75
C ASP A 78 0.58 -1.43 -9.04
N ARG A 79 -0.14 -0.80 -9.97
CA ARG A 79 0.45 -0.33 -11.24
C ARG A 79 1.48 0.77 -11.01
N VAL A 80 1.20 1.71 -10.12
CA VAL A 80 2.11 2.83 -9.84
C VAL A 80 3.35 2.34 -9.08
N ILE A 81 3.18 1.47 -8.08
CA ILE A 81 4.27 0.80 -7.36
C ILE A 81 5.20 0.10 -8.37
N ALA A 82 4.64 -0.74 -9.26
CA ALA A 82 5.41 -1.45 -10.28
C ALA A 82 6.15 -0.49 -11.23
N ARG A 83 5.52 0.63 -11.63
CA ARG A 83 6.15 1.66 -12.46
C ARG A 83 7.31 2.36 -11.76
N LEU A 84 7.22 2.56 -10.46
CA LEU A 84 8.28 3.14 -9.63
C LEU A 84 9.40 2.12 -9.33
N GLY A 85 9.27 0.88 -9.79
CA GLY A 85 10.24 -0.19 -9.53
C GLY A 85 10.18 -0.74 -8.11
N GLY A 86 9.12 -0.44 -7.36
CA GLY A 86 8.75 -1.18 -6.15
C GLY A 86 7.86 -2.35 -6.53
N SER A 87 7.95 -3.47 -5.81
CA SER A 87 6.99 -4.60 -5.86
C SER A 87 7.57 -5.83 -5.15
N SER A 88 8.06 -5.69 -3.91
CA SER A 88 8.40 -6.90 -3.15
C SER A 88 7.14 -7.42 -2.45
N GLU A 89 6.93 -8.73 -2.52
CA GLU A 89 5.89 -9.44 -1.76
C GLU A 89 6.04 -9.17 -0.25
N GLU A 90 7.29 -9.00 0.21
CA GLU A 90 7.61 -8.64 1.60
C GLU A 90 7.07 -7.25 2.00
N GLU A 91 7.14 -6.24 1.13
CA GLU A 91 6.59 -4.90 1.42
C GLU A 91 5.07 -4.92 1.51
N LEU A 92 4.41 -5.71 0.64
CA LEU A 92 2.97 -5.91 0.68
C LEU A 92 2.55 -6.61 1.99
N GLU A 93 3.20 -7.74 2.31
CA GLU A 93 2.94 -8.48 3.55
C GLU A 93 3.17 -7.62 4.78
N ALA A 94 4.21 -6.78 4.78
CA ALA A 94 4.49 -5.86 5.87
C ALA A 94 3.38 -4.81 6.04
N ALA A 95 2.84 -4.27 4.94
CA ALA A 95 1.76 -3.29 4.98
C ALA A 95 0.43 -3.90 5.47
N GLU A 96 0.11 -5.10 5.00
CA GLU A 96 -1.06 -5.86 5.46
C GLU A 96 -0.94 -6.22 6.95
N THR A 97 0.23 -6.74 7.35
CA THR A 97 0.53 -7.09 8.75
C THR A 97 0.43 -5.86 9.65
N TYR A 98 0.99 -4.72 9.21
CA TYR A 98 0.92 -3.47 9.97
C TYR A 98 -0.54 -3.02 10.14
N GLY A 99 -1.31 -2.94 9.06
CA GLY A 99 -2.72 -2.57 9.11
C GLY A 99 -3.54 -3.47 10.03
N GLY A 100 -3.41 -4.79 9.86
CA GLY A 100 -4.08 -5.79 10.71
C GLY A 100 -3.70 -5.67 12.19
N THR A 101 -2.42 -5.49 12.49
CA THR A 101 -1.94 -5.34 13.88
C THR A 101 -2.48 -4.08 14.55
N GLN A 102 -2.55 -2.97 13.81
CA GLN A 102 -3.02 -1.69 14.33
C GLN A 102 -4.50 -1.76 14.70
N ILE A 103 -5.34 -2.27 13.80
CA ILE A 103 -6.78 -2.39 14.09
C ILE A 103 -7.06 -3.40 15.20
N MET A 104 -6.30 -4.49 15.27
CA MET A 104 -6.44 -5.47 16.35
C MET A 104 -6.02 -4.91 17.70
N THR A 105 -5.01 -4.05 17.74
CA THR A 105 -4.63 -3.34 18.96
C THR A 105 -5.79 -2.45 19.43
N ALA A 106 -6.37 -1.65 18.54
CA ALA A 106 -7.52 -0.80 18.86
C ALA A 106 -8.73 -1.63 19.33
N TYR A 107 -9.03 -2.72 18.63
CA TYR A 107 -10.07 -3.67 19.01
C TYR A 107 -9.83 -4.21 20.41
N ASN A 108 -8.64 -4.75 20.69
CA ASN A 108 -8.28 -5.33 21.99
C ASN A 108 -8.33 -4.33 23.15
N GLN A 109 -8.03 -3.06 22.88
CA GLN A 109 -8.12 -1.98 23.87
C GLN A 109 -9.55 -1.47 24.09
N SER A 110 -10.50 -1.74 23.19
CA SER A 110 -11.89 -1.33 23.39
C SER A 110 -12.51 -1.99 24.63
N ALA A 111 -13.17 -1.19 25.48
CA ALA A 111 -13.88 -1.69 26.66
C ALA A 111 -15.11 -2.54 26.29
N ASP A 112 -15.75 -2.25 25.15
CA ASP A 112 -16.90 -2.97 24.63
C ASP A 112 -16.66 -3.33 23.17
N LYS A 113 -16.54 -4.64 22.90
CA LYS A 113 -16.28 -5.17 21.56
C LYS A 113 -17.50 -5.05 20.65
N ASN A 114 -18.72 -5.15 21.20
CA ASN A 114 -19.94 -5.00 20.41
C ASN A 114 -20.12 -3.55 19.95
N VAL A 115 -19.82 -2.58 20.82
CA VAL A 115 -19.83 -1.16 20.45
C VAL A 115 -18.75 -0.88 19.40
N PHE A 116 -17.54 -1.42 19.56
CA PHE A 116 -16.48 -1.29 18.58
C PHE A 116 -16.92 -1.85 17.22
N CYS A 117 -17.45 -3.07 17.19
CA CYS A 117 -17.85 -3.73 15.96
C CYS A 117 -18.99 -3.03 15.24
N ARG A 118 -20.00 -2.55 15.96
CA ARG A 118 -21.06 -1.73 15.36
C ARG A 118 -20.50 -0.43 14.77
N THR A 119 -19.59 0.22 15.48
CA THR A 119 -18.95 1.47 15.00
C THR A 119 -18.10 1.22 13.76
N PHE A 120 -17.35 0.10 13.73
CA PHE A 120 -16.60 -0.33 12.57
C PHE A 120 -17.52 -0.55 11.36
N LEU A 121 -18.62 -1.30 11.54
CA LEU A 121 -19.60 -1.56 10.49
C LEU A 121 -20.16 -0.24 9.91
N GLU A 122 -20.60 0.67 10.78
CA GLU A 122 -21.13 1.98 10.39
C GLU A 122 -20.09 2.79 9.58
N GLN A 123 -18.80 2.73 9.94
CA GLN A 123 -17.74 3.42 9.20
C GLN A 123 -17.47 2.79 7.83
N VAL A 124 -17.51 1.46 7.72
CA VAL A 124 -17.35 0.76 6.43
C VAL A 124 -18.53 1.07 5.51
N GLU A 125 -19.76 1.05 6.04
CA GLU A 125 -20.98 1.34 5.27
C GLU A 125 -21.05 2.80 4.83
N ALA A 126 -20.65 3.74 5.69
CA ALA A 126 -20.59 5.15 5.38
C ALA A 126 -19.45 5.52 4.39
N GLY A 127 -18.55 4.58 4.08
CA GLY A 127 -17.38 4.82 3.24
C GLY A 127 -16.28 5.64 3.93
N SER A 128 -16.37 5.85 5.24
CA SER A 128 -15.34 6.58 6.00
C SER A 128 -13.99 5.88 5.94
N LEU A 129 -13.97 4.56 5.77
CA LEU A 129 -12.76 3.75 5.60
C LEU A 129 -12.37 3.54 4.13
N ASP A 130 -13.03 4.20 3.18
CA ASP A 130 -12.63 4.12 1.76
C ASP A 130 -11.28 4.85 1.56
N ILE A 131 -10.47 4.32 0.64
CA ILE A 131 -9.10 4.79 0.38
C ILE A 131 -9.10 6.26 -0.05
N ASP A 132 -10.08 6.71 -0.84
CA ASP A 132 -10.21 8.10 -1.26
C ASP A 132 -10.54 9.06 -0.11
N LYS A 133 -11.02 8.55 1.03
CA LYS A 133 -11.25 9.32 2.26
C LYS A 133 -10.07 9.27 3.20
N GLN A 134 -9.44 8.10 3.35
CA GLN A 134 -8.31 7.90 4.25
C GLN A 134 -7.02 8.51 3.71
N LEU A 135 -6.78 8.39 2.40
CA LEU A 135 -5.51 8.70 1.75
C LEU A 135 -5.68 9.58 0.48
N PRO A 136 -6.43 10.70 0.53
CA PRO A 136 -6.80 11.47 -0.66
C PRO A 136 -5.57 12.02 -1.42
N GLU A 137 -4.56 12.51 -0.70
CA GLU A 137 -3.37 13.11 -1.34
C GLU A 137 -2.46 12.06 -1.99
N VAL A 138 -2.34 10.89 -1.37
CA VAL A 138 -1.58 9.75 -1.94
C VAL A 138 -2.29 9.25 -3.19
N LEU A 139 -3.61 9.10 -3.14
CA LEU A 139 -4.43 8.71 -4.29
C LEU A 139 -4.26 9.69 -5.45
N LYS A 140 -4.32 11.00 -5.17
CA LYS A 140 -4.13 12.03 -6.19
C LYS A 140 -2.76 11.92 -6.87
N ARG A 141 -1.69 11.75 -6.10
CA ARG A 141 -0.32 11.55 -6.65
C ARG A 141 -0.24 10.30 -7.51
N ALA A 142 -0.86 9.20 -7.07
CA ALA A 142 -0.92 7.95 -7.86
C ALA A 142 -1.62 8.17 -9.21
N GLN A 143 -2.74 8.90 -9.22
CA GLN A 143 -3.49 9.25 -10.43
C GLN A 143 -2.67 10.12 -11.38
N GLU A 144 -1.95 11.11 -10.85
CA GLU A 144 -1.06 11.99 -11.64
C GLU A 144 0.05 11.19 -12.33
N ILE A 145 0.69 10.25 -11.61
CA ILE A 145 1.72 9.39 -12.19
C ILE A 145 1.13 8.43 -13.23
N SER A 146 -0.03 7.85 -12.97
CA SER A 146 -0.67 6.92 -13.90
C SER A 146 -1.17 7.59 -15.19
N ALA A 147 -1.42 8.91 -15.17
CA ALA A 147 -1.84 9.68 -16.34
C ALA A 147 -0.67 10.20 -17.20
N SER A 148 0.57 10.12 -16.69
CA SER A 148 1.81 10.52 -17.37
C SER A 148 2.41 9.42 -18.23
#